data_AF-A0A2T6LGZ5-F1
#
_entry.id   AF-A0A2T6LGZ5-F1
#
_cell.length_a   1.000
_cell.length_b   1.000
_cell.length_c   1.000
_cell.angle_alpha   90.00
_cell.angle_beta   90.00
_cell.angle_gamma   90.00
#
_symmetry.space_group_name_H-M   'P 1'
#
loop_
_entity.id
_entity.type
_entity.pdbx_description
1 polymer ?
#
loop_
_entity_poly.entity_id
_entity_poly.type
_entity_poly.pdbx_seq_one_letter_code
_entity_poly.pdbx_strand_id
1 'polypeptide(L)'
;MGWWRRIFGGGRTEEEQPLAIPAPPTTEQIVTSVDAVLARASGKAPAAVTARVQRVAETVHEMAPRLDRLGAGSQQAHTVVATATSYLPEAVDAYLRLPRDFADRRVVDRGKTSLMILCDQLDLLGATLDKISDAVSRADAVALVAHGRFLEEKFGTSGLTLPSAGPGTLPAPGQGLPGPGTTSGPSPLEAP
;
A
#
# COMPACT_ATOMS: atom_id res chain seq x y z
N MET A 1 2.89 -29.30 -11.47
CA MET A 1 4.24 -28.92 -11.92
C MET A 1 4.28 -28.80 -13.44
N GLY A 2 4.78 -27.70 -14.00
CA GLY A 2 5.53 -27.79 -15.26
C GLY A 2 5.12 -26.99 -16.50
N TRP A 3 4.29 -25.94 -16.44
CA TRP A 3 4.06 -25.10 -17.62
C TRP A 3 5.10 -23.96 -17.78
N TRP A 4 5.67 -23.48 -16.66
CA TRP A 4 6.76 -22.49 -16.63
C TRP A 4 8.03 -22.91 -17.39
N ARG A 5 8.24 -24.22 -17.60
CA ARG A 5 9.44 -24.76 -18.28
C ARG A 5 9.35 -24.76 -19.80
N ARG A 6 8.21 -24.43 -20.40
CA ARG A 6 8.04 -24.45 -21.87
C ARG A 6 8.18 -23.08 -22.53
N ILE A 7 8.22 -22.00 -21.76
CA ILE A 7 8.40 -20.65 -22.31
C ILE A 7 9.87 -20.19 -22.24
N PHE A 8 10.75 -20.97 -21.60
CA PHE A 8 12.20 -20.84 -21.68
C PHE A 8 12.82 -22.22 -21.97
N GLY A 9 13.23 -22.47 -23.21
CA GLY A 9 13.98 -23.69 -23.53
C GLY A 9 14.13 -23.99 -25.01
N GLY A 10 15.12 -23.35 -25.64
CA GLY A 10 15.54 -23.61 -27.02
C GLY A 10 17.05 -23.47 -27.26
N GLY A 11 17.88 -24.12 -26.42
CA GLY A 11 19.20 -24.68 -26.80
C GLY A 11 20.51 -23.90 -26.52
N ARG A 12 21.30 -24.42 -25.55
CA ARG A 12 22.79 -24.35 -25.32
C ARG A 12 23.35 -22.96 -24.96
N THR A 13 24.15 -22.74 -23.91
CA THR A 13 25.15 -23.54 -23.17
C THR A 13 25.12 -23.10 -21.69
N GLU A 14 25.36 -24.01 -20.75
CA GLU A 14 25.64 -23.70 -19.34
C GLU A 14 26.76 -22.66 -19.19
N GLU A 15 26.36 -21.42 -18.91
CA GLU A 15 27.13 -20.50 -18.09
C GLU A 15 26.27 -20.26 -16.84
N GLU A 16 26.76 -20.72 -15.68
CA GLU A 16 26.22 -20.40 -14.36
C GLU A 16 26.34 -18.88 -14.13
N GLN A 17 25.43 -18.13 -14.74
CA GLN A 17 25.18 -16.74 -14.39
C GLN A 17 24.57 -16.75 -12.98
N PRO A 18 25.10 -15.98 -12.02
CA PRO A 18 24.51 -15.89 -10.69
C PRO A 18 23.03 -15.57 -10.86
N LEU A 19 22.16 -16.43 -10.33
CA LEU A 19 20.71 -16.31 -10.43
C LEU A 19 20.28 -14.99 -9.79
N ALA A 20 20.31 -13.91 -10.56
CA ALA A 20 19.78 -12.62 -10.17
C ALA A 20 18.27 -12.81 -10.11
N ILE A 21 17.74 -12.97 -8.89
CA ILE A 21 16.30 -12.94 -8.66
C ILE A 21 15.81 -11.61 -9.24
N PRO A 22 14.92 -11.61 -10.24
CA PRO A 22 14.42 -10.36 -10.79
C PRO A 22 13.83 -9.53 -9.65
N ALA A 23 14.18 -8.24 -9.62
CA ALA A 23 13.63 -7.33 -8.62
C ALA A 23 12.09 -7.41 -8.65
N PRO A 24 11.42 -7.35 -7.49
CA PRO A 24 9.97 -7.35 -7.45
C PRO A 24 9.43 -6.20 -8.32
N PRO A 25 8.32 -6.40 -9.04
CA PRO A 25 7.77 -5.39 -9.93
C PRO A 25 7.43 -4.12 -9.15
N THR A 26 7.77 -2.97 -9.73
CA THR A 26 7.51 -1.67 -9.11
C THR A 26 6.02 -1.31 -9.21
N THR A 27 5.56 -0.38 -8.36
CA THR A 27 4.21 0.19 -8.42
C THR A 27 3.83 0.65 -9.83
N GLU A 28 4.76 1.32 -10.52
CA GLU A 28 4.56 1.79 -11.90
C GLU A 28 4.38 0.62 -12.88
N GLN A 29 5.17 -0.45 -12.76
CA GLN A 29 5.03 -1.65 -13.60
C GLN A 29 3.69 -2.35 -13.37
N ILE A 30 3.23 -2.42 -12.12
CA ILE A 30 1.95 -3.01 -11.73
C ILE A 30 0.80 -2.26 -12.40
N VAL A 31 0.79 -0.92 -12.25
CA VAL A 31 -0.22 -0.03 -12.83
C VAL A 31 -0.19 -0.10 -14.37
N THR A 32 1.00 0.02 -14.96
CA THR A 32 1.18 -0.06 -16.41
C THR A 32 0.68 -1.40 -16.96
N SER A 33 0.86 -2.49 -16.21
CA SER A 33 0.39 -3.81 -16.62
C SER A 33 -1.13 -3.87 -16.72
N VAL A 34 -1.87 -3.44 -15.69
CA VAL A 34 -3.34 -3.47 -15.71
C VAL A 34 -3.92 -2.52 -16.75
N ASP A 35 -3.32 -1.35 -16.95
CA ASP A 35 -3.71 -0.39 -17.99
C ASP A 35 -3.52 -0.98 -19.38
N ALA A 36 -2.40 -1.67 -19.61
CA ALA A 36 -2.15 -2.35 -20.87
C ALA A 36 -3.18 -3.48 -21.14
N VAL A 37 -3.62 -4.20 -20.10
CA VAL A 37 -4.67 -5.21 -20.26
C VAL A 37 -6.01 -4.58 -20.57
N LEU A 38 -6.38 -3.50 -19.87
CA LEU A 38 -7.62 -2.75 -20.12
C LEU A 38 -7.64 -2.20 -21.55
N ALA A 39 -6.53 -1.64 -22.03
CA ALA A 39 -6.40 -1.16 -23.40
C ALA A 39 -6.55 -2.29 -24.44
N ARG A 40 -5.99 -3.48 -24.18
CA ARG A 40 -6.16 -4.65 -25.07
C ARG A 40 -7.59 -5.18 -25.10
N ALA A 41 -8.27 -5.20 -23.95
CA ALA A 41 -9.65 -5.64 -23.84
C ALA A 41 -10.61 -4.64 -24.52
N SER A 42 -10.30 -3.35 -24.39
CA SER A 42 -11.04 -2.25 -25.03
C SER A 42 -11.00 -2.40 -26.55
N GLY A 43 -12.16 -2.65 -27.16
CA GLY A 43 -12.31 -2.80 -28.62
C GLY A 43 -12.14 -4.22 -29.17
N LYS A 44 -11.68 -5.19 -28.36
CA LYS A 44 -11.54 -6.60 -28.79
C LYS A 44 -12.43 -7.57 -28.02
N ALA A 45 -12.82 -7.20 -26.79
CA ALA A 45 -13.68 -8.01 -25.94
C ALA A 45 -15.09 -7.41 -25.82
N PRO A 46 -16.11 -8.22 -25.49
CA PRO A 46 -17.45 -7.73 -25.17
C PRO A 46 -17.45 -6.79 -23.95
N ALA A 47 -18.42 -5.88 -23.89
CA ALA A 47 -18.53 -4.88 -22.82
C ALA A 47 -18.54 -5.49 -21.40
N ALA A 48 -19.13 -6.68 -21.24
CA ALA A 48 -19.16 -7.40 -19.96
C ALA A 48 -17.75 -7.79 -19.46
N VAL A 49 -16.82 -8.08 -20.37
CA VAL A 49 -15.41 -8.37 -20.05
C VAL A 49 -14.69 -7.07 -19.74
N THR A 50 -14.81 -6.06 -20.61
CA THR A 50 -14.13 -4.77 -20.45
C THR A 50 -14.49 -4.10 -19.11
N ALA A 51 -15.77 -4.10 -18.72
CA ALA A 51 -16.21 -3.54 -17.44
C ALA A 51 -15.59 -4.26 -16.23
N ARG A 52 -15.39 -5.58 -16.30
CA ARG A 52 -14.76 -6.35 -15.22
C ARG A 52 -13.26 -6.12 -15.14
N VAL A 53 -12.59 -6.07 -16.30
CA VAL A 53 -11.16 -5.71 -16.36
C VAL A 53 -10.95 -4.30 -15.81
N GLN A 54 -11.83 -3.36 -16.15
CA GLN A 54 -11.79 -1.99 -15.63
C GLN A 54 -11.91 -1.97 -14.10
N ARG A 55 -12.91 -2.68 -13.53
CA ARG A 55 -13.05 -2.79 -12.06
C ARG A 55 -11.77 -3.32 -11.40
N VAL A 56 -11.18 -4.38 -11.96
CA VAL A 56 -9.92 -4.93 -11.44
C VAL A 56 -8.79 -3.89 -11.52
N ALA A 57 -8.68 -3.17 -12.65
CA ALA A 57 -7.67 -2.13 -12.82
C ALA A 57 -7.85 -0.99 -11.80
N GLU A 58 -9.07 -0.52 -11.57
CA GLU A 58 -9.40 0.51 -10.57
C GLU A 58 -8.97 0.07 -9.16
N THR A 59 -9.34 -1.15 -8.73
CA THR A 59 -8.90 -1.67 -7.42
C THR A 59 -7.37 -1.78 -7.33
N VAL A 60 -6.69 -2.20 -8.40
CA VAL A 60 -5.22 -2.26 -8.41
C VAL A 60 -4.60 -0.86 -8.33
N HIS A 61 -5.13 0.14 -9.03
CA HIS A 61 -4.68 1.53 -8.95
C HIS A 61 -4.75 2.09 -7.52
N GLU A 62 -5.83 1.78 -6.81
CA GLU A 62 -6.00 2.20 -5.41
C GLU A 62 -5.00 1.52 -4.46
N MET A 63 -4.72 0.24 -4.70
CA MET A 63 -3.89 -0.59 -3.83
C MET A 63 -2.39 -0.47 -4.10
N ALA A 64 -1.99 -0.27 -5.36
CA ALA A 64 -0.59 -0.23 -5.78
C ALA A 64 0.29 0.76 -4.98
N PRO A 65 -0.14 2.00 -4.65
CA PRO A 65 0.66 2.90 -3.82
C PRO A 65 0.70 2.51 -2.34
N ARG A 66 -0.18 1.61 -1.89
CA ARG A 66 -0.28 1.14 -0.49
C ARG A 66 0.33 -0.24 -0.28
N LEU A 67 0.96 -0.82 -1.30
CA LEU A 67 1.55 -2.16 -1.25
C LEU A 67 2.56 -2.35 -0.10
N ASP A 68 3.31 -1.31 0.24
CA ASP A 68 4.26 -1.37 1.36
C ASP A 68 3.56 -1.56 2.72
N ARG A 69 2.36 -0.99 2.88
CA ARG A 69 1.53 -1.10 4.10
C ARG A 69 0.93 -2.49 4.29
N LEU A 70 0.77 -3.25 3.21
CA LEU A 70 0.40 -4.66 3.28
C LEU A 70 1.50 -5.52 3.91
N GLY A 71 2.70 -4.96 4.13
CA GLY A 71 3.88 -5.66 4.59
C GLY A 71 4.66 -6.21 3.40
N ALA A 72 5.93 -5.82 3.29
CA ALA A 72 6.84 -6.35 2.28
C ALA A 72 6.86 -7.88 2.34
N GLY A 73 6.50 -8.53 1.23
CA GLY A 73 6.45 -9.99 1.13
C GLY A 73 5.21 -10.66 1.72
N SER A 74 4.17 -9.91 2.11
CA SER A 74 2.92 -10.52 2.57
C SER A 74 2.18 -11.23 1.44
N GLN A 75 1.39 -12.26 1.79
CA GLN A 75 0.59 -13.00 0.82
C GLN A 75 -0.41 -12.09 0.09
N GLN A 76 -0.94 -11.09 0.78
CA GLN A 76 -1.88 -10.11 0.21
C GLN A 76 -1.18 -9.22 -0.82
N ALA A 77 -0.01 -8.67 -0.49
CA ALA A 77 0.80 -7.90 -1.44
C ALA A 77 1.16 -8.76 -2.67
N HIS A 78 1.58 -10.01 -2.45
CA HIS A 78 1.88 -10.94 -3.53
C HIS A 78 0.67 -11.20 -4.44
N THR A 79 -0.53 -11.35 -3.85
CA THR A 79 -1.76 -11.59 -4.62
C THR A 79 -2.12 -10.40 -5.51
N VAL A 80 -2.00 -9.16 -5.00
CA VAL A 80 -2.23 -7.94 -5.78
C VAL A 80 -1.25 -7.86 -6.95
N VAL A 81 0.04 -8.04 -6.67
CA VAL A 81 1.11 -8.02 -7.68
C VAL A 81 0.85 -9.10 -8.74
N ALA A 82 0.69 -10.36 -8.34
CA ALA A 82 0.49 -11.48 -9.26
C ALA A 82 -0.80 -11.34 -10.09
N THR A 83 -1.86 -10.77 -9.50
CA THR A 83 -3.10 -10.49 -10.23
C THR A 83 -2.84 -9.49 -11.35
N ALA A 84 -2.18 -8.38 -11.04
CA ALA A 84 -1.88 -7.33 -12.00
C ALA A 84 -0.91 -7.79 -13.10
N THR A 85 0.16 -8.48 -12.73
CA THR A 85 1.27 -8.78 -13.66
C THR A 85 1.18 -10.14 -14.34
N SER A 86 0.30 -11.04 -13.89
CA SER A 86 0.26 -12.42 -14.38
C SER A 86 -1.15 -12.93 -14.60
N TYR A 87 -1.99 -12.98 -13.56
CA TYR A 87 -3.29 -13.67 -13.67
C TYR A 87 -4.28 -12.93 -14.58
N LEU A 88 -4.43 -11.61 -14.41
CA LEU A 88 -5.31 -10.82 -15.24
C LEU A 88 -4.85 -10.78 -16.71
N PRO A 89 -3.56 -10.46 -17.02
CA PRO A 89 -3.07 -10.53 -18.39
C PRO A 89 -3.27 -11.90 -19.04
N GLU A 90 -2.93 -12.98 -18.34
CA GLU A 90 -3.02 -14.34 -18.87
C GLU A 90 -4.47 -14.73 -19.19
N ALA A 91 -5.41 -14.45 -18.29
CA ALA A 91 -6.82 -14.76 -18.50
C ALA A 91 -7.41 -14.02 -19.71
N VAL A 92 -7.12 -12.72 -19.82
CA VAL A 92 -7.58 -11.89 -20.93
C VAL A 92 -6.93 -12.33 -22.24
N ASP A 93 -5.62 -12.54 -22.27
CA ASP A 93 -4.89 -12.94 -23.48
C ASP A 93 -5.29 -14.37 -23.92
N ALA A 94 -5.63 -15.28 -23.00
CA ALA A 94 -6.20 -16.58 -23.34
C ALA A 94 -7.54 -16.46 -24.07
N TYR A 95 -8.45 -15.63 -23.58
CA TYR A 95 -9.73 -15.38 -24.27
C TYR A 95 -9.56 -14.63 -25.59
N LEU A 96 -8.63 -13.66 -25.64
CA LEU A 96 -8.43 -12.86 -26.84
C LEU A 96 -7.82 -13.67 -28.00
N ARG A 97 -7.09 -14.75 -27.71
CA ARG A 97 -6.54 -15.70 -28.71
C ARG A 97 -7.60 -16.58 -29.39
N LEU A 98 -8.78 -16.72 -28.79
CA LEU A 98 -9.85 -17.54 -29.36
C LEU A 98 -10.59 -16.80 -30.49
N PRO A 99 -11.05 -17.50 -31.55
CA PRO A 99 -12.00 -16.93 -32.51
C PRO A 99 -13.27 -16.47 -31.79
N ARG A 100 -13.76 -15.25 -32.08
CA ARG A 100 -14.88 -14.64 -31.33
C ARG A 100 -16.16 -15.47 -31.35
N ASP A 101 -16.53 -15.98 -32.52
CA ASP A 101 -17.72 -16.83 -32.66
C ASP A 101 -17.64 -18.09 -31.77
N PHE A 102 -16.45 -18.70 -31.67
CA PHE A 102 -16.22 -19.85 -30.81
C PHE A 102 -16.33 -19.46 -29.33
N ALA A 103 -15.60 -18.41 -28.92
CA ALA A 103 -15.51 -17.99 -27.52
C ALA A 103 -16.87 -17.62 -26.92
N ASP A 104 -17.76 -17.05 -27.73
CA ASP A 104 -19.03 -16.50 -27.27
C ASP A 104 -20.19 -17.51 -27.35
N ARG A 105 -20.13 -18.49 -28.26
CA ARG A 105 -21.27 -19.39 -28.55
C ARG A 105 -21.03 -20.85 -28.20
N ARG A 106 -19.77 -21.31 -28.19
CA ARG A 106 -19.47 -22.72 -27.96
C ARG A 106 -19.32 -22.99 -26.46
N VAL A 107 -20.09 -23.95 -25.98
CA VAL A 107 -19.90 -24.51 -24.64
C VAL A 107 -18.60 -25.30 -24.61
N VAL A 108 -17.78 -25.04 -23.60
CA VAL A 108 -16.44 -25.63 -23.46
C VAL A 108 -16.24 -26.37 -22.15
N ASP A 109 -16.89 -25.94 -21.06
CA ASP A 109 -16.81 -26.63 -19.76
C ASP A 109 -18.12 -26.47 -19.00
N ARG A 110 -18.68 -27.57 -18.50
CA ARG A 110 -19.87 -27.59 -17.61
C ARG A 110 -21.02 -26.67 -18.04
N GLY A 111 -21.33 -26.63 -19.34
CA GLY A 111 -22.41 -25.79 -19.87
C GLY A 111 -22.05 -24.32 -20.11
N LYS A 112 -20.82 -23.89 -19.79
CA LYS A 112 -20.35 -22.51 -19.95
C LYS A 112 -19.52 -22.33 -21.21
N THR A 113 -19.65 -21.15 -21.82
CA THR A 113 -18.78 -20.70 -22.91
C THR A 113 -17.47 -20.11 -22.37
N SER A 114 -16.47 -19.93 -23.23
CA SER A 114 -15.21 -19.28 -22.83
C SER A 114 -15.42 -17.87 -22.30
N LEU A 115 -16.38 -17.13 -22.87
CA LEU A 115 -16.80 -15.82 -22.37
C LEU A 115 -17.31 -15.89 -20.93
N MET A 116 -18.21 -16.84 -20.63
CA MET A 116 -18.77 -17.01 -19.28
C MET A 116 -17.68 -17.37 -18.26
N ILE A 117 -16.77 -18.27 -18.64
CA ILE A 117 -15.65 -18.68 -17.78
C ILE A 117 -14.73 -17.49 -17.49
N LEU A 118 -14.41 -16.68 -18.49
CA LEU A 118 -13.60 -15.47 -18.27
C LEU A 118 -14.32 -14.50 -17.32
N CYS A 119 -15.61 -14.26 -17.52
CA CYS A 119 -16.38 -13.39 -16.62
C CYS A 119 -16.31 -13.88 -15.16
N ASP A 120 -16.49 -15.19 -14.92
CA ASP A 120 -16.38 -15.77 -13.58
C ASP A 120 -14.97 -15.58 -12.98
N GLN A 121 -13.92 -15.74 -13.80
CA GLN A 121 -12.53 -15.55 -13.37
C GLN A 121 -12.25 -14.09 -12.99
N LEU A 122 -12.72 -13.14 -13.80
CA LEU A 122 -12.56 -11.71 -13.53
C LEU A 122 -13.36 -11.28 -12.30
N ASP A 123 -14.57 -11.81 -12.12
CA ASP A 123 -15.39 -11.56 -10.93
C ASP A 123 -14.71 -12.10 -9.66
N LEU A 124 -14.07 -13.27 -9.74
CA LEU A 124 -13.27 -13.83 -8.65
C LEU A 124 -12.05 -12.97 -8.33
N LEU A 125 -11.31 -12.52 -9.34
CA LEU A 125 -10.15 -11.63 -9.15
C LEU A 125 -10.58 -10.32 -8.49
N GLY A 126 -11.60 -9.66 -9.02
CA GLY A 126 -12.13 -8.41 -8.46
C GLY A 126 -12.57 -8.58 -7.01
N ALA A 127 -13.40 -9.59 -6.72
CA ALA A 127 -13.86 -9.85 -5.35
C ALA A 127 -12.72 -10.18 -4.37
N THR A 128 -11.62 -10.77 -4.85
CA THR A 128 -10.45 -11.05 -4.02
C THR A 128 -9.70 -9.77 -3.70
N LEU A 129 -9.45 -8.92 -4.70
CA LEU A 129 -8.78 -7.63 -4.50
C LEU A 129 -9.60 -6.70 -3.61
N ASP A 130 -10.92 -6.65 -3.78
CA ASP A 130 -11.82 -5.83 -2.96
C ASP A 130 -11.74 -6.22 -1.48
N LYS A 131 -11.67 -7.51 -1.16
CA LYS A 131 -11.49 -7.99 0.23
C LYS A 131 -10.15 -7.54 0.82
N ILE A 132 -9.09 -7.56 0.03
CA ILE A 132 -7.77 -7.10 0.48
C ILE A 132 -7.81 -5.57 0.67
N SER A 133 -8.41 -4.83 -0.26
CA SER A 133 -8.57 -3.37 -0.16
C SER A 133 -9.38 -2.96 1.08
N ASP A 134 -10.49 -3.66 1.38
CA ASP A 134 -11.28 -3.44 2.61
C ASP A 134 -10.45 -3.73 3.87
N ALA A 135 -9.69 -4.83 3.88
CA ALA A 135 -8.84 -5.17 5.03
C ALA A 135 -7.78 -4.10 5.30
N VAL A 136 -7.14 -3.56 4.26
CA VAL A 136 -6.18 -2.45 4.39
C VAL A 136 -6.86 -1.20 4.90
N SER A 137 -7.99 -0.82 4.31
CA SER A 137 -8.73 0.38 4.69
C SER A 137 -9.22 0.31 6.14
N ARG A 138 -9.62 -0.87 6.60
CA ARG A 138 -10.01 -1.13 7.98
C ARG A 138 -8.82 -1.01 8.94
N ALA A 139 -7.65 -1.54 8.57
CA ALA A 139 -6.44 -1.41 9.38
C ALA A 139 -6.02 0.07 9.52
N ASP A 140 -6.06 0.83 8.42
CA ASP A 140 -5.77 2.27 8.41
C ASP A 140 -6.76 3.04 9.31
N ALA A 141 -8.05 2.72 9.25
CA ALA A 141 -9.07 3.35 10.10
C ALA A 141 -8.83 3.07 11.59
N VAL A 142 -8.45 1.84 11.96
CA VAL A 142 -8.12 1.48 13.34
C VAL A 142 -6.89 2.25 13.83
N ALA A 143 -5.85 2.35 12.99
CA ALA A 143 -4.64 3.11 13.31
C ALA A 143 -4.95 4.60 13.55
N LEU A 144 -5.82 5.19 12.72
CA LEU A 144 -6.26 6.58 12.88
C LEU A 144 -6.99 6.83 14.21
N VAL A 145 -7.91 5.93 14.59
CA VAL A 145 -8.62 6.02 15.88
C VAL A 145 -7.66 5.90 17.06
N ALA A 146 -6.71 4.96 17.00
CA ALA A 146 -5.69 4.80 18.04
C ALA A 146 -4.81 6.06 18.19
N HIS A 147 -4.43 6.67 17.07
CA HIS A 147 -3.69 7.93 17.08
C HIS A 147 -4.50 9.07 17.71
N GLY A 148 -5.79 9.19 17.40
CA GLY A 148 -6.68 10.19 18.02
C GLY A 148 -6.76 10.05 19.54
N ARG A 149 -6.96 8.83 20.05
CA ARG A 149 -6.96 8.56 21.50
C ARG A 149 -5.65 8.93 22.17
N PHE A 150 -4.52 8.60 21.52
CA PHE A 150 -3.21 8.99 22.03
C PHE A 150 -3.07 10.52 22.13
N LEU A 151 -3.54 11.27 21.13
CA LEU A 151 -3.52 12.74 21.18
C LEU A 151 -4.41 13.29 22.30
N GLU A 152 -5.60 12.72 22.50
CA GLU A 152 -6.50 13.09 23.60
C GLU A 152 -5.86 12.82 24.97
N GLU A 153 -5.19 11.69 25.15
CA GLU A 153 -4.50 11.38 26.41
C GLU A 153 -3.34 12.36 26.67
N LYS A 154 -2.55 12.68 25.62
CA LYS A 154 -1.38 13.56 25.74
C LYS A 154 -1.74 15.03 25.95
N PHE A 155 -2.79 15.51 25.29
CA PHE A 155 -3.12 16.94 25.28
C PHE A 155 -4.45 17.29 25.96
N GLY A 156 -5.39 16.35 26.04
CA GLY A 156 -6.71 16.56 26.66
C GLY A 156 -6.67 16.70 28.18
N THR A 157 -5.70 16.09 28.85
CA THR A 157 -5.49 16.28 30.31
C THR A 157 -4.70 17.57 30.63
N SER A 158 -4.09 18.19 29.62
CA SER A 158 -3.27 19.41 29.80
C SER A 158 -4.08 20.71 29.65
N GLY A 159 -5.40 20.62 29.46
CA GLY A 159 -6.30 21.77 29.38
C GLY A 159 -6.76 22.29 30.75
N LEU A 160 -6.14 23.38 31.21
CA LEU A 160 -6.64 24.36 32.19
C LEU A 160 -6.91 23.90 33.64
N THR A 161 -5.85 23.87 34.45
CA THR A 161 -5.89 24.59 35.73
C THR A 161 -4.95 25.79 35.58
N LEU A 162 -5.52 26.94 35.21
CA LEU A 162 -4.86 28.21 35.47
C LEU A 162 -5.04 28.49 36.96
N PRO A 163 -3.97 28.67 37.76
CA PRO A 163 -4.14 29.22 39.09
C PRO A 163 -4.84 30.57 38.92
N SER A 164 -6.02 30.71 39.51
CA SER A 164 -6.70 32.00 39.63
C SER A 164 -5.75 32.91 40.40
N ALA A 165 -4.96 33.69 39.67
CA ALA A 165 -4.13 34.73 40.24
C ALA A 165 -5.09 35.78 40.79
N GLY A 166 -5.33 35.72 42.10
CA GLY A 166 -6.04 36.76 42.83
C GLY A 166 -5.41 38.13 42.55
N PRO A 167 -6.21 39.21 42.55
CA PRO A 167 -5.73 40.51 42.15
C PRO A 167 -4.70 41.05 43.17
N GLY A 168 -3.46 41.16 42.70
CA GLY A 168 -2.55 42.29 42.94
C GLY A 168 -2.16 42.63 44.38
N THR A 169 -0.94 42.26 44.77
CA THR A 169 -0.14 43.12 45.65
C THR A 169 1.31 43.08 45.18
N LEU A 170 1.74 44.14 44.49
CA LEU A 170 3.13 44.36 44.06
C LEU A 170 3.96 44.90 45.25
N PRO A 171 5.16 44.38 45.53
CA PRO A 171 6.13 45.07 46.37
C PRO A 171 6.95 46.06 45.51
N ALA A 172 7.07 47.30 46.01
CA ALA A 172 7.83 48.39 45.37
C ALA A 172 9.35 48.25 45.59
N PRO A 173 10.21 48.62 44.62
CA PRO A 173 11.65 48.61 44.80
C PRO A 173 12.24 49.99 45.14
N GLY A 174 13.10 50.03 46.16
CA GLY A 174 14.36 50.78 46.14
C GLY A 174 14.45 52.13 46.87
N GLN A 175 15.23 52.16 47.96
CA GLN A 175 16.09 53.26 48.48
C GLN A 175 16.61 52.81 49.87
N GLY A 176 17.88 52.86 50.27
CA GLY A 176 19.18 53.26 49.71
C GLY A 176 20.30 52.82 50.68
N LEU A 177 21.54 52.73 50.18
CA LEU A 177 22.81 52.52 50.92
C LEU A 177 23.26 53.81 51.67
N PRO A 178 24.39 53.91 52.44
CA PRO A 178 25.51 52.95 52.70
C PRO A 178 26.06 52.91 54.16
N GLY A 179 27.05 52.03 54.44
CA GLY A 179 28.00 52.19 55.56
C GLY A 179 28.98 51.01 55.76
N PRO A 180 30.31 51.21 55.96
CA PRO A 180 31.36 50.21 55.71
C PRO A 180 32.01 49.58 56.97
N GLY A 181 32.71 48.46 56.79
CA GLY A 181 33.64 47.87 57.79
C GLY A 181 34.05 46.44 57.40
N THR A 182 35.23 46.25 56.80
CA THR A 182 36.49 45.77 57.41
C THR A 182 36.69 44.25 57.42
N THR A 183 37.76 43.83 56.71
CA THR A 183 38.76 42.77 57.02
C THR A 183 38.22 41.32 57.10
N SER A 184 38.74 40.30 56.43
CA SER A 184 40.14 39.92 56.13
C SER A 184 40.15 38.87 55.00
N GLY A 185 41.21 38.83 54.19
CA GLY A 185 41.54 37.66 53.34
C GLY A 185 42.31 36.58 54.14
N PRO A 186 43.09 35.66 53.51
CA PRO A 186 43.14 35.32 52.09
C PRO A 186 43.28 33.79 51.75
N SER A 187 42.95 33.44 50.50
CA SER A 187 43.64 32.44 49.62
C SER A 187 43.56 30.92 49.92
N PRO A 188 44.02 30.03 49.00
CA PRO A 188 43.54 29.82 47.61
C PRO A 188 43.52 28.32 47.19
N LEU A 189 43.13 28.03 45.92
CA LEU A 189 43.58 26.95 45.00
C LEU A 189 43.57 25.48 45.53
N GLU A 190 43.05 24.51 44.78
CA GLU A 190 43.79 23.89 43.68
C GLU A 190 42.88 22.88 42.94
N ALA A 191 42.88 22.95 41.62
CA ALA A 191 42.49 21.86 40.71
C ALA A 191 43.80 21.16 40.28
N PRO A 192 43.77 19.90 39.84
CA PRO A 192 43.22 19.54 38.54
C PRO A 192 42.13 18.46 38.55
#